data_AF-A0A540KA94-F1
#
_entry.id   AF-A0A540KA94-F1
#
_cell.length_a   1.000
_cell.length_b   1.000
_cell.length_c   1.000
_cell.angle_alpha   90.00
_cell.angle_beta   90.00
_cell.angle_gamma   90.00
#
_symmetry.space_group_name_H-M   'P 1'
#
loop_
_entity.id
_entity.type
_entity.pdbx_description
1 polymer ?
#
loop_
_entity_poly.entity_id
_entity_poly.type
_entity_poly.pdbx_seq_one_letter_code
_entity_poly.pdbx_strand_id
1 'polypeptide(L)'
;MSKVVCKTKRIGGGFGGKETRSAVVAAAAAVPSYLLNRPVKITLDRDTDMMITGQRHSFLGKYKVGFTNEGKVLALDLEIYNNAGNSLDLSLPILERAMFQSDNVYEIPNVRIVGRVCFTNITSNTAFRGFGGPQGMIIVENWIQRIAAELKKSPEEIKEINFQGEGSILHYGQQLKHCTLGPVWNQLKLSCDFSKARYEVDQFNIQNRWRKHGIAMVPTKFGIAFTLKLMNQAGALVHVYTDGTVLVTHGGVEMGQGLHTKVAQVAASAFSIPLSSVFISETSTDKLKIM
;
A
#
# COMPACT_ATOMS: atom_id res chain seq x y z
N MET A 1 31.14 1.72 3.60
CA MET A 1 30.21 1.91 2.47
C MET A 1 30.81 2.60 1.24
N SER A 2 31.79 3.51 1.35
CA SER A 2 32.30 4.28 0.19
C SER A 2 32.86 3.48 -0.99
N LYS A 3 33.25 2.20 -0.78
CA LYS A 3 33.81 1.33 -1.81
C LYS A 3 32.77 0.50 -2.58
N VAL A 4 31.49 0.60 -2.23
CA VAL A 4 30.39 -0.15 -2.87
C VAL A 4 29.42 0.84 -3.49
N VAL A 5 29.19 0.72 -4.80
CA VAL A 5 28.24 1.55 -5.55
C VAL A 5 27.11 0.67 -6.06
N CYS A 6 25.87 1.04 -5.71
CA CYS A 6 24.67 0.40 -6.26
C CYS A 6 24.07 1.30 -7.33
N LYS A 7 23.82 0.75 -8.52
CA LYS A 7 23.24 1.45 -9.67
C LYS A 7 21.97 0.75 -10.11
N THR A 8 20.91 1.53 -10.29
CA THR A 8 19.63 1.03 -10.80
C THR A 8 19.10 1.98 -11.86
N LYS A 9 19.07 1.52 -13.11
CA LYS A 9 18.48 2.27 -14.22
C LYS A 9 16.96 2.20 -14.22
N ARG A 10 16.43 0.97 -14.12
CA ARG A 10 15.00 0.67 -13.99
C ARG A 10 14.84 -0.75 -13.47
N ILE A 11 13.67 -1.08 -12.95
CA ILE A 11 13.26 -2.46 -12.66
C ILE A 11 11.95 -2.82 -13.35
N GLY A 12 11.83 -4.05 -13.85
CA GLY A 12 10.60 -4.58 -14.45
C GLY A 12 9.58 -4.97 -13.37
N GLY A 13 8.98 -3.98 -12.70
CA GLY A 13 8.09 -4.18 -11.57
C GLY A 13 8.81 -4.52 -10.26
N GLY A 14 8.31 -3.97 -9.16
CA GLY A 14 8.81 -4.20 -7.81
C GLY A 14 7.71 -4.56 -6.82
N PHE A 15 6.66 -3.74 -6.76
CA PHE A 15 5.47 -3.95 -5.93
C PHE A 15 5.73 -4.18 -4.43
N GLY A 16 6.93 -3.84 -3.93
CA GLY A 16 7.39 -4.09 -2.56
C GLY A 16 8.37 -5.25 -2.43
N GLY A 17 8.24 -6.31 -3.25
CA GLY A 17 9.10 -7.50 -3.15
C GLY A 17 10.59 -7.24 -3.39
N LYS A 18 10.94 -6.11 -4.02
CA LYS A 18 12.34 -5.69 -4.26
C LYS A 18 12.83 -4.59 -3.30
N GLU A 19 12.05 -4.23 -2.28
CA GLU A 19 12.41 -3.23 -1.27
C GLU A 19 13.56 -3.72 -0.38
N THR A 20 13.49 -4.97 0.09
CA THR A 20 14.54 -5.58 0.93
C THR A 20 15.07 -6.90 0.35
N ARG A 21 14.21 -7.71 -0.28
CA ARG A 21 14.52 -9.12 -0.60
C ARG A 21 15.51 -9.30 -1.74
N SER A 22 15.62 -8.29 -2.61
CA SER A 22 16.64 -8.20 -3.65
C SER A 22 18.07 -8.15 -3.07
N ALA A 23 18.23 -7.63 -1.85
CA ALA A 23 19.53 -7.52 -1.19
C ALA A 23 20.17 -8.88 -0.90
N VAL A 24 19.36 -9.92 -0.63
CA VAL A 24 19.86 -11.28 -0.38
C VAL A 24 20.55 -11.84 -1.63
N VAL A 25 19.93 -11.66 -2.80
CA VAL A 25 20.49 -12.09 -4.09
C VAL A 25 21.74 -11.28 -4.43
N ALA A 26 21.72 -9.97 -4.18
CA ALA A 26 22.87 -9.10 -4.40
C ALA A 26 24.06 -9.49 -3.50
N ALA A 27 23.82 -9.78 -2.22
CA ALA A 27 24.84 -10.23 -1.28
C ALA A 27 25.42 -11.60 -1.70
N ALA A 28 24.57 -12.54 -2.13
CA ALA A 28 25.00 -13.84 -2.62
C ALA A 28 25.91 -13.73 -3.86
N ALA A 29 25.63 -12.78 -4.77
CA ALA A 29 26.49 -12.51 -5.92
C ALA A 29 27.81 -11.80 -5.57
N ALA A 30 27.79 -10.95 -4.53
CA ALA A 30 28.95 -10.15 -4.13
C ALA A 30 30.11 -10.99 -3.58
N VAL A 31 29.81 -12.06 -2.84
CA VAL A 31 30.84 -12.95 -2.24
C VAL A 31 31.74 -13.62 -3.29
N PRO A 32 31.22 -14.40 -4.26
CA PRO A 32 32.07 -15.00 -5.29
C PRO A 32 32.70 -13.95 -6.21
N SER A 33 32.03 -12.82 -6.45
CA SER A 33 32.61 -11.71 -7.22
C SER A 33 33.90 -11.19 -6.56
N TYR A 34 33.86 -10.99 -5.23
CA TYR A 34 35.01 -10.55 -4.45
C TYR A 34 36.13 -11.60 -4.39
N LEU A 35 35.79 -12.85 -4.10
CA LEU A 35 36.79 -13.92 -3.93
C LEU A 35 37.48 -14.31 -5.23
N LEU A 36 36.75 -14.29 -6.35
CA LEU A 36 37.28 -14.67 -7.66
C LEU A 36 37.83 -13.48 -8.45
N ASN A 37 37.60 -12.26 -7.97
CA ASN A 37 37.90 -11.01 -8.68
C ASN A 37 37.35 -10.99 -10.11
N ARG A 38 36.09 -11.42 -10.28
CA ARG A 38 35.42 -11.54 -11.58
C ARG A 38 33.97 -11.07 -11.49
N PRO A 39 33.40 -10.47 -12.56
CA PRO A 39 31.98 -10.13 -12.58
C PRO A 39 31.11 -11.38 -12.40
N VAL A 40 30.14 -11.33 -11.48
CA VAL A 40 29.15 -12.38 -11.25
C VAL A 40 27.77 -11.82 -11.52
N LYS A 41 26.94 -12.61 -12.22
CA LYS A 41 25.53 -12.30 -12.49
C LYS A 41 24.66 -13.44 -11.99
N ILE A 42 23.63 -13.10 -11.21
CA ILE A 42 22.57 -14.03 -10.81
C ILE A 42 21.27 -13.53 -11.43
N THR A 43 20.52 -14.42 -12.06
CA THR A 43 19.14 -14.18 -12.51
C THR A 43 18.34 -15.37 -12.04
N LEU A 44 17.32 -15.11 -11.23
CA LEU A 44 16.48 -16.17 -10.67
C LEU A 44 15.46 -16.61 -11.70
N ASP A 45 15.27 -17.92 -11.80
CA ASP A 45 14.08 -18.49 -12.41
C ASP A 45 12.84 -18.21 -11.54
N ARG A 46 11.66 -18.25 -12.15
CA ARG A 46 10.42 -17.82 -11.51
C ARG A 46 10.07 -18.65 -10.27
N ASP A 47 10.24 -19.96 -10.35
CA ASP A 47 10.02 -20.88 -9.23
C ASP A 47 10.94 -20.55 -8.05
N THR A 48 12.23 -20.33 -8.32
CA THR A 48 13.24 -19.96 -7.33
C THR A 48 12.90 -18.62 -6.68
N ASP A 49 12.55 -17.61 -7.48
CA ASP A 49 12.10 -16.30 -6.99
C ASP A 49 10.89 -16.45 -6.04
N MET A 50 9.87 -17.21 -6.44
CA MET A 50 8.67 -17.45 -5.63
C MET A 50 8.96 -18.20 -4.33
N MET A 51 9.96 -19.09 -4.32
CA MET A 51 10.36 -19.84 -3.13
C MET A 51 11.12 -18.98 -2.11
N ILE A 52 12.04 -18.11 -2.56
CA ILE A 52 13.03 -17.50 -1.66
C ILE A 52 12.76 -16.04 -1.32
N THR A 53 11.95 -15.32 -2.11
CA THR A 53 11.77 -13.87 -1.94
C THR A 53 10.60 -13.49 -1.03
N GLY A 54 9.78 -14.45 -0.62
CA GLY A 54 8.63 -14.19 0.26
C GLY A 54 7.48 -13.48 -0.46
N GLN A 55 6.38 -13.26 0.25
CA GLN A 55 5.14 -12.72 -0.33
C GLN A 55 4.51 -11.66 0.58
N ARG A 56 3.26 -11.31 0.29
CA ARG A 56 2.41 -10.55 1.21
C ARG A 56 2.12 -11.40 2.44
N HIS A 57 2.19 -10.79 3.63
CA HIS A 57 1.77 -11.44 4.87
C HIS A 57 0.31 -11.90 4.82
N SER A 58 0.09 -13.17 5.17
CA SER A 58 -1.22 -13.66 5.60
C SER A 58 -1.60 -13.04 6.94
N PHE A 59 -2.87 -12.72 7.11
CA PHE A 59 -3.41 -12.13 8.33
C PHE A 59 -4.53 -12.99 8.92
N LEU A 60 -4.60 -13.02 10.25
CA LEU A 60 -5.77 -13.46 11.01
C LEU A 60 -6.30 -12.26 11.79
N GLY A 61 -7.58 -11.93 11.64
CA GLY A 61 -8.27 -10.93 12.44
C GLY A 61 -9.31 -11.58 13.35
N LYS A 62 -9.20 -11.39 14.66
CA LYS A 62 -10.24 -11.73 15.63
C LYS A 62 -10.90 -10.43 16.09
N TYR A 63 -12.20 -10.31 15.92
CA TYR A 63 -12.90 -9.07 16.24
C TYR A 63 -14.16 -9.31 17.06
N LYS A 64 -14.51 -8.31 17.86
CA LYS A 64 -15.81 -8.12 18.49
C LYS A 64 -16.27 -6.69 18.19
N VAL A 65 -17.42 -6.55 17.56
CA VAL A 65 -18.00 -5.25 17.19
C VAL A 65 -19.33 -5.06 17.92
N GLY A 66 -19.53 -3.88 18.51
CA GLY A 66 -20.77 -3.46 19.15
C GLY A 66 -21.46 -2.38 18.31
N PHE A 67 -22.75 -2.57 18.01
CA PHE A 67 -23.53 -1.68 17.14
C PHE A 67 -24.99 -1.61 17.60
N THR A 68 -25.70 -0.54 17.20
CA THR A 68 -27.13 -0.35 17.50
C THR A 68 -28.03 -1.07 16.50
N ASN A 69 -29.34 -1.17 16.78
CA ASN A 69 -30.33 -1.73 15.84
C ASN A 69 -30.40 -0.95 14.52
N GLU A 70 -30.00 0.33 14.53
CA GLU A 70 -29.92 1.16 13.33
C GLU A 70 -28.67 0.86 12.49
N GLY A 71 -27.68 0.18 13.06
CA GLY A 71 -26.40 -0.15 12.40
C GLY A 71 -25.26 0.79 12.75
N LYS A 72 -25.43 1.71 13.71
CA LYS A 72 -24.36 2.61 14.16
C LYS A 72 -23.35 1.84 15.00
N VAL A 73 -22.08 1.85 14.60
CA VAL A 73 -20.98 1.22 15.34
C VAL A 73 -20.62 2.08 16.54
N LEU A 74 -20.51 1.43 17.70
CA LEU A 74 -20.17 2.08 18.98
C LEU A 74 -18.83 1.62 19.53
N ALA A 75 -18.47 0.36 19.29
CA ALA A 75 -17.24 -0.22 19.81
C ALA A 75 -16.61 -1.26 18.89
N LEU A 76 -15.27 -1.31 18.86
CA LEU A 76 -14.49 -2.36 18.20
C LEU A 76 -13.37 -2.85 19.12
N ASP A 77 -13.30 -4.15 19.35
CA ASP A 77 -12.14 -4.83 19.90
C ASP A 77 -11.56 -5.75 18.84
N LEU A 78 -10.34 -5.48 18.41
CA LEU A 78 -9.68 -6.14 17.28
C LEU A 78 -8.29 -6.65 17.67
N GLU A 79 -8.04 -7.93 17.46
CA GLU A 79 -6.71 -8.53 17.48
C GLU A 79 -6.32 -8.96 16.06
N ILE A 80 -5.19 -8.45 15.56
CA ILE A 80 -4.64 -8.81 14.27
C ILE A 80 -3.28 -9.49 14.40
N TYR A 81 -3.08 -10.53 13.59
CA TYR A 81 -1.88 -11.34 13.59
C TYR A 81 -1.35 -11.45 12.16
N ASN A 82 -0.08 -11.13 11.92
CA ASN A 82 0.54 -11.32 10.61
C ASN A 82 1.64 -12.38 10.66
N ASN A 83 1.65 -13.29 9.69
CA ASN A 83 2.69 -14.31 9.57
C ASN A 83 3.94 -13.72 8.90
N ALA A 84 4.99 -13.47 9.69
CA ALA A 84 6.25 -12.89 9.23
C ALA A 84 7.15 -13.86 8.48
N GLY A 85 7.03 -15.15 8.74
CA GLY A 85 8.00 -16.15 8.33
C GLY A 85 9.23 -16.16 9.25
N ASN A 86 10.37 -16.57 8.68
CA ASN A 86 11.59 -16.88 9.42
C ASN A 86 12.48 -15.68 9.76
N SER A 87 12.07 -14.45 9.44
CA SER A 87 12.76 -13.23 9.84
C SER A 87 11.77 -12.09 10.00
N LEU A 88 12.14 -11.02 10.72
CA LEU A 88 11.26 -9.88 10.89
C LEU A 88 11.05 -9.11 9.59
N ASP A 89 12.09 -8.88 8.79
CA ASP A 89 12.04 -8.02 7.60
C ASP A 89 11.22 -6.74 7.87
N LEU A 90 10.21 -6.41 7.05
CA LEU A 90 9.30 -5.28 7.24
C LEU A 90 7.99 -5.65 7.98
N SER A 91 7.95 -6.78 8.70
CA SER A 91 6.71 -7.32 9.28
C SER A 91 6.09 -6.42 10.36
N LEU A 92 6.92 -5.74 11.16
CA LEU A 92 6.44 -4.81 12.20
C LEU A 92 5.78 -3.56 11.61
N PRO A 93 6.43 -2.79 10.71
CA PRO A 93 5.77 -1.62 10.12
C PRO A 93 4.58 -1.99 9.22
N ILE A 94 4.55 -3.20 8.64
CA ILE A 94 3.37 -3.75 7.94
C ILE A 94 2.21 -3.95 8.92
N LEU A 95 2.47 -4.48 10.11
CA LEU A 95 1.47 -4.65 11.15
C LEU A 95 0.96 -3.29 11.64
N GLU A 96 1.85 -2.33 11.93
CA GLU A 96 1.47 -0.96 12.32
C GLU A 96 0.53 -0.33 11.29
N ARG A 97 0.86 -0.45 10.00
CA ARG A 97 0.01 0.07 8.94
C ARG A 97 -1.32 -0.66 8.82
N ALA A 98 -1.36 -1.97 9.06
CA ALA A 98 -2.64 -2.67 9.17
C ALA A 98 -3.49 -2.14 10.33
N MET A 99 -2.88 -1.87 11.49
CA MET A 99 -3.57 -1.28 12.65
C MET A 99 -4.12 0.11 12.30
N PHE A 100 -3.31 1.00 11.72
CA PHE A 100 -3.74 2.35 11.32
C PHE A 100 -4.84 2.39 10.26
N GLN A 101 -5.05 1.29 9.52
CA GLN A 101 -6.10 1.16 8.50
C GLN A 101 -7.26 0.26 8.95
N SER A 102 -7.29 -0.15 10.22
CA SER A 102 -8.34 -1.00 10.80
C SER A 102 -9.58 -0.22 11.24
N ASP A 103 -9.68 1.06 10.89
CA ASP A 103 -10.91 1.84 10.88
C ASP A 103 -11.50 1.99 9.46
N ASN A 104 -10.71 1.73 8.41
CA ASN A 104 -10.97 2.10 7.02
C ASN A 104 -11.48 3.55 6.93
N VAL A 105 -12.79 3.75 6.74
CA VAL A 105 -13.43 5.06 6.64
C VAL A 105 -14.49 5.29 7.72
N TYR A 106 -14.56 4.42 8.73
CA TYR A 106 -15.67 4.37 9.67
C TYR A 106 -15.33 5.04 11.01
N GLU A 107 -16.26 5.81 11.53
CA GLU A 107 -16.22 6.44 12.84
C GLU A 107 -16.51 5.37 13.90
N ILE A 108 -15.55 5.09 14.78
CA ILE A 108 -15.63 4.07 15.82
C ILE A 108 -15.26 4.71 17.16
N PRO A 109 -16.26 5.14 17.96
CA PRO A 109 -15.98 5.95 19.16
C PRO A 109 -15.12 5.25 20.22
N ASN A 110 -15.31 3.94 20.39
CA ASN A 110 -14.57 3.13 21.37
C ASN A 110 -13.80 2.02 20.67
N VAL A 111 -12.47 2.07 20.69
CA VAL A 111 -11.67 1.16 19.87
C VAL A 111 -10.45 0.66 20.60
N ARG A 112 -10.23 -0.66 20.53
CA ARG A 112 -9.01 -1.35 20.96
C ARG A 112 -8.49 -2.16 19.80
N ILE A 113 -7.24 -1.91 19.38
CA ILE A 113 -6.56 -2.68 18.33
C ILE A 113 -5.23 -3.20 18.88
N VAL A 114 -5.03 -4.51 18.81
CA VAL A 114 -3.79 -5.18 19.24
C VAL A 114 -3.21 -5.96 18.08
N GLY A 115 -1.94 -5.72 17.76
CA GLY A 115 -1.23 -6.42 16.70
C GLY A 115 -0.17 -7.39 17.25
N ARG A 116 0.01 -8.54 16.60
CA ARG A 116 1.14 -9.47 16.88
C ARG A 116 1.79 -9.97 15.60
N VAL A 117 3.12 -9.94 15.58
CA VAL A 117 3.94 -10.53 14.51
C VAL A 117 4.25 -11.98 14.86
N CYS A 118 3.85 -12.92 14.01
CA CYS A 118 4.06 -14.35 14.21
C CYS A 118 5.33 -14.81 13.48
N PHE A 119 6.31 -15.29 14.23
CA PHE A 119 7.46 -16.02 13.68
C PHE A 119 7.05 -17.44 13.29
N THR A 120 7.44 -17.89 12.09
CA THR A 120 7.16 -19.25 11.60
C THR A 120 8.29 -19.75 10.70
N ASN A 121 8.31 -21.05 10.39
CA ASN A 121 9.36 -21.69 9.60
C ASN A 121 9.13 -21.61 8.07
N ILE A 122 8.51 -20.53 7.58
CA ILE A 122 8.40 -20.26 6.13
C ILE A 122 9.34 -19.12 5.71
N THR A 123 9.55 -18.94 4.41
CA THR A 123 10.29 -17.80 3.86
C THR A 123 9.74 -16.48 4.40
N SER A 124 10.63 -15.59 4.88
CA SER A 124 10.24 -14.27 5.37
C SER A 124 9.40 -13.50 4.35
N ASN A 125 8.19 -13.11 4.77
CA ASN A 125 7.33 -12.20 4.02
C ASN A 125 7.88 -10.77 4.09
N THR A 126 7.40 -9.91 3.18
CA THR A 126 7.93 -8.55 3.01
C THR A 126 6.85 -7.59 2.54
N ALA A 127 7.26 -6.38 2.13
CA ALA A 127 6.41 -5.41 1.49
C ALA A 127 5.68 -5.97 0.26
N PHE A 128 4.37 -5.77 0.22
CA PHE A 128 3.57 -5.85 -0.99
C PHE A 128 2.67 -4.62 -1.04
N ARG A 129 2.55 -3.97 -2.20
CA ARG A 129 1.68 -2.81 -2.46
C ARG A 129 0.41 -2.80 -1.58
N GLY A 130 0.28 -1.73 -0.79
CA GLY A 130 -0.72 -1.57 0.26
C GLY A 130 -0.17 -1.76 1.68
N PHE A 131 0.89 -2.57 1.83
CA PHE A 131 1.73 -2.66 3.03
C PHE A 131 0.92 -2.87 4.33
N GLY A 132 0.15 -3.97 4.39
CA GLY A 132 -0.71 -4.28 5.54
C GLY A 132 -2.07 -3.58 5.54
N GLY A 133 -2.17 -2.41 4.91
CA GLY A 133 -3.43 -1.66 4.80
C GLY A 133 -4.59 -2.48 4.21
N PRO A 134 -4.43 -3.17 3.07
CA PRO A 134 -5.48 -4.04 2.52
C PRO A 134 -5.96 -5.10 3.50
N GLN A 135 -5.05 -5.67 4.30
CA GLN A 135 -5.40 -6.69 5.29
C GLN A 135 -6.19 -6.12 6.47
N GLY A 136 -5.84 -4.92 6.97
CA GLY A 136 -6.65 -4.22 7.97
C GLY A 136 -8.04 -3.86 7.44
N MET A 137 -8.10 -3.29 6.24
CA MET A 137 -9.36 -2.84 5.63
C MET A 137 -10.31 -3.98 5.27
N ILE A 138 -9.81 -5.13 4.82
CA ILE A 138 -10.69 -6.26 4.48
C ILE A 138 -11.33 -6.90 5.72
N ILE A 139 -10.62 -6.90 6.86
CA ILE A 139 -11.20 -7.32 8.16
C ILE A 139 -12.35 -6.37 8.53
N VAL A 140 -12.16 -5.07 8.28
CA VAL A 140 -13.17 -4.04 8.51
C VAL A 140 -14.42 -4.23 7.65
N GLU A 141 -14.23 -4.36 6.34
CA GLU A 141 -15.35 -4.61 5.42
C GLU A 141 -16.06 -5.93 5.73
N ASN A 142 -15.37 -6.93 6.29
CA ASN A 142 -15.99 -8.18 6.70
C ASN A 142 -17.00 -7.99 7.83
N TRP A 143 -16.64 -7.26 8.90
CA TRP A 143 -17.59 -7.06 10.00
C TRP A 143 -18.70 -6.07 9.64
N ILE A 144 -18.45 -5.10 8.75
CA ILE A 144 -19.52 -4.26 8.16
C ILE A 144 -20.57 -5.13 7.46
N GLN A 145 -20.13 -6.09 6.63
CA GLN A 145 -21.03 -7.02 5.94
C GLN A 145 -21.82 -7.90 6.92
N ARG A 146 -21.20 -8.32 8.03
CA ARG A 146 -21.90 -9.09 9.07
C ARG A 146 -22.97 -8.27 9.79
N ILE A 147 -22.70 -7.00 10.10
CA ILE A 147 -23.70 -6.08 10.68
C ILE A 147 -24.88 -5.93 9.74
N ALA A 148 -24.63 -5.71 8.45
CA ALA A 148 -25.67 -5.59 7.43
C ALA A 148 -26.56 -6.85 7.35
N ALA A 149 -25.94 -8.03 7.36
CA ALA A 149 -26.66 -9.31 7.35
C ALA A 149 -27.52 -9.51 8.61
N GLU A 150 -26.98 -9.21 9.80
CA GLU A 150 -27.69 -9.34 11.08
C GLU A 150 -28.93 -8.44 11.13
N LEU A 151 -28.79 -7.19 10.69
CA LEU A 151 -29.87 -6.19 10.69
C LEU A 151 -30.78 -6.27 9.47
N LYS A 152 -30.49 -7.16 8.51
CA LYS A 152 -31.17 -7.27 7.21
C LYS A 152 -31.23 -5.93 6.46
N LYS A 153 -30.14 -5.16 6.53
CA LYS A 153 -29.96 -3.89 5.82
C LYS A 153 -28.96 -4.05 4.67
N SER A 154 -28.94 -3.10 3.75
CA SER A 154 -27.90 -3.10 2.73
C SER A 154 -26.53 -2.76 3.36
N PRO A 155 -25.43 -3.33 2.85
CA PRO A 155 -24.10 -2.94 3.32
C PRO A 155 -23.83 -1.45 3.10
N GLU A 156 -24.32 -0.87 2.01
CA GLU A 156 -24.14 0.55 1.72
C GLU A 156 -24.80 1.47 2.77
N GLU A 157 -26.00 1.13 3.26
CA GLU A 157 -26.64 1.88 4.36
C GLU A 157 -25.82 1.81 5.66
N ILE A 158 -25.31 0.62 6.02
CA ILE A 158 -24.45 0.47 7.20
C ILE A 158 -23.18 1.29 7.06
N LYS A 159 -22.59 1.33 5.86
CA LYS A 159 -21.39 2.13 5.59
C LYS A 159 -21.66 3.62 5.76
N GLU A 160 -22.69 4.13 5.10
CA GLU A 160 -23.04 5.55 5.07
C GLU A 160 -23.31 6.13 6.46
N ILE A 161 -24.01 5.39 7.32
CA ILE A 161 -24.29 5.81 8.72
C ILE A 161 -23.01 5.91 9.57
N ASN A 162 -21.97 5.18 9.19
CA ASN A 162 -20.73 5.07 9.93
C ASN A 162 -19.56 5.87 9.33
N PHE A 163 -19.74 6.61 8.25
CA PHE A 163 -18.62 7.36 7.65
C PHE A 163 -18.01 8.41 8.59
N GLN A 164 -16.68 8.49 8.54
CA GLN A 164 -15.89 9.61 9.06
C GLN A 164 -16.18 10.87 8.22
N GLY A 165 -16.09 12.03 8.86
CA GLY A 165 -16.30 13.34 8.24
C GLY A 165 -15.08 14.25 8.32
N GLU A 166 -15.23 15.47 7.83
CA GLU A 166 -14.26 16.55 8.08
C GLU A 166 -14.13 16.78 9.59
N GLY A 167 -12.90 16.85 10.10
CA GLY A 167 -12.64 17.08 11.51
C GLY A 167 -12.75 15.85 12.42
N SER A 168 -13.18 14.68 11.92
CA SER A 168 -13.16 13.42 12.67
C SER A 168 -11.76 13.12 13.22
N ILE A 169 -11.69 12.62 14.45
CA ILE A 169 -10.45 12.22 15.11
C ILE A 169 -10.28 10.71 14.96
N LEU A 170 -9.21 10.30 14.31
CA LEU A 170 -8.90 8.89 14.10
C LEU A 170 -8.49 8.22 15.42
N HIS A 171 -8.56 6.90 15.46
CA HIS A 171 -8.25 6.09 16.65
C HIS A 171 -6.80 6.25 17.18
N TYR A 172 -5.92 6.86 16.39
CA TYR A 172 -4.54 7.22 16.75
C TYR A 172 -4.34 8.74 16.92
N GLY A 173 -5.41 9.50 17.14
CA GLY A 173 -5.39 10.92 17.48
C GLY A 173 -5.19 11.90 16.32
N GLN A 174 -5.06 11.42 15.08
CA GLN A 174 -4.94 12.31 13.92
C GLN A 174 -6.31 12.90 13.55
N GLN A 175 -6.38 14.21 13.38
CA GLN A 175 -7.56 14.87 12.82
C GLN A 175 -7.59 14.73 11.29
N LEU A 176 -8.74 14.33 10.74
CA LEU A 176 -8.99 14.34 9.31
C LEU A 176 -9.22 15.77 8.80
N LYS A 177 -8.47 16.12 7.76
CA LYS A 177 -8.56 17.40 7.06
C LYS A 177 -8.78 17.15 5.57
N HIS A 178 -9.59 17.97 4.93
CA HIS A 178 -9.93 17.83 3.51
C HIS A 178 -10.53 16.46 3.16
N CYS A 179 -11.46 15.98 3.97
CA CYS A 179 -12.14 14.70 3.79
C CYS A 179 -13.07 14.75 2.57
N THR A 180 -12.70 14.04 1.50
CA THR A 180 -13.46 13.97 0.24
C THR A 180 -14.33 12.72 0.12
N LEU A 181 -14.47 11.94 1.20
CA LEU A 181 -15.18 10.65 1.22
C LEU A 181 -16.63 10.77 0.72
N GLY A 182 -17.42 11.66 1.33
CA GLY A 182 -18.83 11.87 0.97
C GLY A 182 -19.02 12.25 -0.50
N PRO A 183 -18.33 13.30 -1.00
CA PRO A 183 -18.38 13.68 -2.41
C PRO A 183 -18.02 12.55 -3.38
N VAL A 184 -16.91 11.84 -3.15
CA VAL A 184 -16.47 10.73 -4.02
C VAL A 184 -17.46 9.57 -3.99
N TRP A 185 -17.96 9.21 -2.81
CA TRP A 185 -18.96 8.16 -2.65
C TRP A 185 -20.25 8.48 -3.42
N ASN A 186 -20.78 9.69 -3.26
CA ASN A 186 -22.00 10.13 -3.94
C ASN A 186 -21.81 10.23 -5.46
N GLN A 187 -20.67 10.76 -5.91
CA GLN A 187 -20.36 10.83 -7.33
C GLN A 187 -20.26 9.43 -7.96
N LEU A 188 -19.63 8.47 -7.27
CA LEU A 188 -19.56 7.09 -7.74
C LEU A 188 -20.96 6.47 -7.81
N LYS A 189 -21.75 6.60 -6.73
CA LYS A 189 -23.13 6.07 -6.65
C LYS A 189 -24.00 6.55 -7.81
N LEU A 190 -23.90 7.84 -8.16
CA LEU A 190 -24.61 8.45 -9.28
C LEU A 190 -24.08 8.00 -10.65
N SER A 191 -22.76 8.08 -10.85
CA SER A 191 -22.14 7.81 -12.16
C SER A 191 -22.24 6.35 -12.60
N CYS A 192 -22.34 5.40 -11.67
CA CYS A 192 -22.58 3.99 -11.97
C CYS A 192 -24.06 3.56 -11.86
N ASP A 193 -24.97 4.48 -11.55
CA ASP A 193 -26.39 4.20 -11.30
C ASP A 193 -26.59 3.00 -10.36
N PHE A 194 -25.96 3.07 -9.19
CA PHE A 194 -25.84 1.93 -8.27
C PHE A 194 -27.20 1.36 -7.86
N SER A 195 -28.21 2.23 -7.70
CA SER A 195 -29.56 1.82 -7.34
C SER A 195 -30.21 0.96 -8.42
N LYS A 196 -30.07 1.35 -9.69
CA LYS A 196 -30.55 0.54 -10.81
C LYS A 196 -29.79 -0.78 -10.91
N ALA A 197 -28.46 -0.75 -10.82
CA ALA A 197 -27.64 -1.95 -10.89
C ALA A 197 -27.97 -2.95 -9.75
N ARG A 198 -28.26 -2.45 -8.54
CA ARG A 198 -28.75 -3.27 -7.43
C ARG A 198 -30.09 -3.94 -7.76
N TYR A 199 -31.06 -3.16 -8.25
CA TYR A 199 -32.35 -3.69 -8.65
C TYR A 199 -32.23 -4.80 -9.70
N GLU A 200 -31.41 -4.59 -10.74
CA GLU A 200 -31.16 -5.59 -11.79
C GLU A 200 -30.53 -6.88 -11.25
N VAL A 201 -29.58 -6.76 -10.31
CA VAL A 201 -28.98 -7.91 -9.61
C VAL A 201 -30.04 -8.69 -8.83
N ASP A 202 -30.92 -8.00 -8.10
CA ASP A 202 -31.96 -8.65 -7.31
C ASP A 202 -32.98 -9.38 -8.20
N GLN A 203 -33.41 -8.75 -9.30
CA GLN A 203 -34.29 -9.39 -10.29
C GLN A 203 -33.64 -10.62 -10.93
N PHE A 204 -32.37 -10.50 -11.33
CA PHE A 204 -31.61 -11.64 -11.88
C PHE A 204 -31.56 -12.79 -10.87
N ASN A 205 -31.29 -12.49 -9.60
CA ASN A 205 -31.16 -13.49 -8.55
C ASN A 205 -32.50 -14.18 -8.22
N ILE A 206 -33.64 -13.51 -8.34
CA ILE A 206 -34.96 -14.13 -8.19
C ILE A 206 -35.22 -15.12 -9.34
N GLN A 207 -34.87 -14.74 -10.56
CA GLN A 207 -35.15 -15.53 -11.78
C GLN A 207 -34.17 -16.70 -11.99
N ASN A 208 -33.00 -16.67 -11.34
CA ASN A 208 -31.94 -17.66 -11.57
C ASN A 208 -31.63 -18.46 -10.31
N ARG A 209 -31.87 -19.78 -10.33
CA ARG A 209 -31.57 -20.69 -9.22
C ARG A 209 -30.07 -20.98 -9.06
N TRP A 210 -29.38 -21.21 -10.17
CA TRP A 210 -28.01 -21.76 -10.20
C TRP A 210 -26.92 -20.75 -10.55
N ARG A 211 -27.31 -19.51 -10.85
CA ARG A 211 -26.41 -18.38 -11.09
C ARG A 211 -26.90 -17.21 -10.29
N LYS A 212 -25.98 -16.52 -9.63
CA LYS A 212 -26.26 -15.33 -8.84
C LYS A 212 -25.31 -14.23 -9.24
N HIS A 213 -25.80 -13.00 -9.22
CA HIS A 213 -24.99 -11.80 -9.33
C HIS A 213 -24.83 -11.16 -7.95
N GLY A 214 -23.71 -10.46 -7.78
CA GLY A 214 -23.42 -9.66 -6.61
C GLY A 214 -22.91 -8.30 -7.06
N ILE A 215 -23.27 -7.27 -6.30
CA ILE A 215 -22.78 -5.91 -6.48
C ILE A 215 -22.43 -5.33 -5.11
N ALA A 216 -21.34 -4.58 -5.07
CA ALA A 216 -20.85 -3.94 -3.85
C ALA A 216 -20.11 -2.65 -4.21
N MET A 217 -20.23 -1.65 -3.33
CA MET A 217 -19.42 -0.44 -3.37
C MET A 217 -18.59 -0.36 -2.09
N VAL A 218 -17.27 -0.15 -2.22
CA VAL A 218 -16.33 -0.22 -1.10
C VAL A 218 -15.52 1.07 -1.03
N PRO A 219 -15.64 1.85 0.06
CA PRO A 219 -14.86 3.05 0.25
C PRO A 219 -13.46 2.72 0.79
N THR A 220 -12.52 3.66 0.65
CA THR A 220 -11.20 3.53 1.27
C THR A 220 -10.62 4.88 1.64
N LYS A 221 -9.92 4.91 2.76
CA LYS A 221 -8.95 5.96 3.13
C LYS A 221 -7.60 5.28 3.25
N PHE A 222 -6.53 5.94 2.81
CA PHE A 222 -5.17 5.39 2.92
C PHE A 222 -4.19 6.47 3.34
N GLY A 223 -3.53 6.30 4.49
CA GLY A 223 -2.59 7.30 5.02
C GLY A 223 -1.29 7.34 4.20
N ILE A 224 -0.81 8.53 3.84
CA ILE A 224 0.38 8.70 2.99
C ILE A 224 1.56 9.19 3.81
N ALA A 225 2.47 8.28 4.14
CA ALA A 225 3.81 8.51 4.70
C ALA A 225 4.42 7.14 5.05
N PHE A 226 5.74 7.08 5.18
CA PHE A 226 6.38 6.00 5.94
C PHE A 226 5.98 6.12 7.42
N THR A 227 5.64 4.99 8.06
CA THR A 227 5.34 4.96 9.51
C THR A 227 6.57 5.34 10.32
N LEU A 228 7.76 4.96 9.85
CA LEU A 228 9.02 5.44 10.37
C LEU A 228 9.33 6.86 9.86
N LYS A 229 9.20 7.85 10.74
CA LYS A 229 9.33 9.28 10.40
C LYS A 229 10.60 9.62 9.62
N LEU A 230 11.75 9.05 10.01
CA LEU A 230 13.05 9.29 9.38
C LEU A 230 13.09 8.89 7.89
N MET A 231 12.24 7.97 7.43
CA MET A 231 12.22 7.58 6.02
C MET A 231 11.52 8.59 5.11
N ASN A 232 10.83 9.59 5.69
CA ASN A 232 10.14 10.64 4.93
C ASN A 232 11.10 11.75 4.51
N GLN A 233 12.17 11.39 3.80
CA GLN A 233 13.17 12.29 3.26
C GLN A 233 13.54 11.89 1.83
N ALA A 234 13.97 12.87 1.04
CA ALA A 234 14.36 12.68 -0.35
C ALA A 234 15.49 13.65 -0.71
N GLY A 235 16.33 13.23 -1.66
CA GLY A 235 17.41 14.04 -2.20
C GLY A 235 17.47 13.94 -3.73
N ALA A 236 17.96 14.99 -4.36
CA ALA A 236 18.22 15.08 -5.79
C ALA A 236 19.50 15.88 -6.07
N LEU A 237 20.14 15.58 -7.19
CA LEU A 237 21.31 16.27 -7.69
C LEU A 237 21.01 16.66 -9.14
N VAL A 238 21.26 17.93 -9.46
CA VAL A 238 20.93 18.53 -10.75
C VAL A 238 22.19 19.17 -11.32
N HIS A 239 22.49 18.84 -12.56
CA HIS A 239 23.56 19.47 -13.34
C HIS A 239 22.96 20.18 -14.54
N VAL A 240 23.34 21.44 -14.73
CA VAL A 240 23.03 22.22 -15.94
C VAL A 240 24.32 22.29 -16.74
N TYR A 241 24.30 21.75 -17.96
CA TYR A 241 25.43 21.80 -18.87
C TYR A 241 25.48 23.14 -19.61
N THR A 242 26.64 23.44 -20.20
CA THR A 242 26.87 24.71 -20.92
C THR A 242 26.03 24.83 -22.20
N ASP A 243 25.48 23.72 -22.70
CA ASP A 243 24.53 23.69 -23.83
C ASP A 243 23.07 23.94 -23.38
N GLY A 244 22.83 24.17 -22.09
CA GLY A 244 21.52 24.42 -21.51
C GLY A 244 20.71 23.16 -21.20
N THR A 245 21.25 21.96 -21.44
CA THR A 245 20.59 20.71 -21.05
C THR A 245 20.75 20.42 -19.56
N VAL A 246 19.76 19.74 -18.97
CA VAL A 246 19.68 19.49 -17.54
C VAL A 246 19.69 17.98 -17.27
N LEU A 247 20.69 17.51 -16.53
CA LEU A 247 20.74 16.14 -16.01
C LEU A 247 20.27 16.12 -14.56
N VAL A 248 19.25 15.32 -14.28
CA VAL A 248 18.71 15.11 -12.93
C VAL A 248 18.96 13.67 -12.49
N THR A 249 19.37 13.51 -11.23
CA THR A 249 19.35 12.23 -10.52
C THR A 249 18.67 12.43 -9.17
N HIS A 250 17.90 11.45 -8.72
CA HIS A 250 17.16 11.48 -7.45
C HIS A 250 17.15 10.10 -6.81
N GLY A 251 16.91 10.02 -5.50
CA GLY A 251 17.00 8.76 -4.73
C GLY A 251 15.92 7.71 -5.05
N GLY A 252 14.96 8.04 -5.91
CA GLY A 252 13.84 7.16 -6.26
C GLY A 252 14.11 6.34 -7.50
N VAL A 253 13.62 5.09 -7.54
CA VAL A 253 13.85 4.12 -8.61
C VAL A 253 12.62 3.99 -9.52
N GLU A 254 12.84 4.01 -10.84
CA GLU A 254 11.80 3.71 -11.82
C GLU A 254 11.46 2.21 -11.86
N MET A 255 10.18 1.89 -11.66
CA MET A 255 9.65 0.53 -11.63
C MET A 255 8.34 0.37 -12.40
N GLY A 256 8.03 1.33 -13.29
CA GLY A 256 6.81 1.37 -14.12
C GLY A 256 5.77 2.38 -13.63
N GLN A 257 6.01 3.08 -12.52
CA GLN A 257 5.12 4.10 -11.96
C GLN A 257 5.29 5.48 -12.61
N GLY A 258 6.25 5.63 -13.53
CA GLY A 258 6.54 6.88 -14.25
C GLY A 258 7.18 7.93 -13.34
N LEU A 259 8.00 7.48 -12.38
CA LEU A 259 8.64 8.38 -11.43
C LEU A 259 9.65 9.30 -12.12
N HIS A 260 10.50 8.76 -12.99
CA HIS A 260 11.46 9.58 -13.73
C HIS A 260 10.73 10.58 -14.62
N THR A 261 9.65 10.17 -15.30
CA THR A 261 8.82 11.09 -16.09
C THR A 261 8.29 12.26 -15.24
N LYS A 262 7.74 11.98 -14.07
CA LYS A 262 7.21 13.01 -13.16
C LYS A 262 8.30 13.94 -12.65
N VAL A 263 9.46 13.42 -12.26
CA VAL A 263 10.59 14.26 -11.81
C VAL A 263 11.10 15.13 -12.95
N ALA A 264 11.17 14.61 -14.18
CA ALA A 264 11.56 15.41 -15.34
C ALA A 264 10.55 16.53 -15.63
N GLN A 265 9.25 16.27 -15.49
CA GLN A 265 8.20 17.30 -15.60
C GLN A 265 8.35 18.38 -14.52
N VAL A 266 8.63 18.00 -13.27
CA VAL A 266 8.89 18.96 -12.19
C VAL A 266 10.12 19.81 -12.49
N ALA A 267 11.23 19.20 -12.92
CA ALA A 267 12.44 19.94 -13.27
C ALA A 267 12.19 20.89 -14.46
N ALA A 268 11.56 20.42 -15.53
CA ALA A 268 11.23 21.24 -16.70
C ALA A 268 10.34 22.44 -16.32
N SER A 269 9.32 22.21 -15.49
CA SER A 269 8.45 23.28 -14.98
C SER A 269 9.18 24.24 -14.06
N ALA A 270 10.09 23.76 -13.21
CA ALA A 270 10.83 24.60 -12.26
C ALA A 270 11.85 25.50 -12.95
N PHE A 271 12.48 25.02 -14.03
CA PHE A 271 13.42 25.80 -14.84
C PHE A 271 12.76 26.56 -16.00
N SER A 272 11.45 26.38 -16.21
CA SER A 272 10.71 26.94 -17.36
C SER A 272 11.35 26.58 -18.71
N ILE A 273 11.77 25.32 -18.87
CA ILE A 273 12.39 24.78 -20.08
C ILE A 273 11.54 23.65 -20.68
N PRO A 274 11.69 23.32 -21.97
CA PRO A 274 10.98 22.17 -22.53
C PRO A 274 11.45 20.87 -21.89
N LEU A 275 10.53 19.90 -21.76
CA LEU A 275 10.82 18.57 -21.20
C LEU A 275 11.96 17.84 -21.96
N SER A 276 12.10 18.10 -23.26
CA SER A 276 13.17 17.54 -24.09
C SER A 276 14.58 17.97 -23.65
N SER A 277 14.71 19.06 -22.89
CA SER A 277 15.98 19.54 -22.34
C SER A 277 16.35 18.89 -21.00
N VAL A 278 15.47 18.05 -20.44
CA VAL A 278 15.69 17.37 -19.15
C VAL A 278 15.92 15.88 -19.37
N PHE A 279 17.02 15.36 -18.81
CA PHE A 279 17.35 13.94 -18.86
C PHE A 279 17.54 13.36 -17.46
N ILE A 280 17.03 12.14 -17.24
CA ILE A 280 17.27 11.33 -16.05
C ILE A 280 17.88 10.00 -16.49
N SER A 281 19.09 9.70 -16.01
CA SER A 281 19.85 8.54 -16.46
C SER A 281 19.58 7.28 -15.63
N GLU A 282 19.84 7.36 -14.32
CA GLU A 282 19.76 6.25 -13.38
C GLU A 282 19.76 6.77 -11.93
N THR A 283 19.39 5.89 -11.00
CA THR A 283 19.58 6.06 -9.55
C THR A 283 20.90 5.42 -9.14
N SER A 284 21.77 6.16 -8.44
CA SER A 284 23.08 5.65 -8.01
C SER A 284 23.53 6.22 -6.66
N THR A 285 24.13 5.37 -5.82
CA THR A 285 24.57 5.72 -4.45
C THR A 285 25.86 6.56 -4.40
N ASP A 286 26.59 6.68 -5.50
CA ASP A 286 27.74 7.58 -5.63
C ASP A 286 27.34 9.03 -5.96
N LYS A 287 26.16 9.23 -6.54
CA LYS A 287 25.58 10.55 -6.85
C LYS A 287 24.77 11.12 -5.70
N LEU A 288 24.10 10.25 -4.94
CA LEU A 288 23.18 10.65 -3.88
C LEU A 288 23.36 9.79 -2.64
N LYS A 289 23.48 10.46 -1.49
CA LYS A 289 23.42 9.88 -0.16
C LYS A 289 22.34 10.60 0.61
N ILE A 290 21.37 9.84 1.11
CA ILE A 290 20.30 10.30 1.97
C ILE A 290 20.54 9.56 3.30
N MET A 291 20.58 10.30 4.42
CA MET A 291 20.98 9.74 5.73
C MET A 291 19.85 8.99 6.41
#